data_AF-A0A9Y2JVC0-F1
#
_entry.id   AF-A0A9Y2JVC0-F1
#
_cell.length_a   1.000
_cell.length_b   1.000
_cell.length_c   1.000
_cell.angle_alpha   90.00
_cell.angle_beta   90.00
_cell.angle_gamma   90.00
#
_symmetry.space_group_name_H-M   'P 1'
#
loop_
_entity.id
_entity.type
_entity.pdbx_description
1 polymer ?
#
loop_
_entity_poly.entity_id
_entity_poly.type
_entity_poly.pdbx_seq_one_letter_code
_entity_poly.pdbx_strand_id
1 'polypeptide(L)'
;MRKALVALALTVVAVLGTATPALAHNVLVSSDPANGSSVAAGPQKISLTFDQYVQGADVNQIAVTGPGGGQWAEGPISVVNNVISAPLRPLGPAGKYTVGYRVLSADGHPVTGELTFTLTTAGTGTPATVDAAKSPGGSSSQATSPGSTGVPIWVWIAGAVVLLAIGLTVALRSGGRAGQENTAEKQ
;
A
#
# COMPACT_ATOMS: atom_id res chain seq x y z
N MET A 1 35.61 19.54 -19.97
CA MET A 1 35.16 18.13 -19.82
C MET A 1 35.11 17.65 -18.37
N ARG A 2 36.20 17.73 -17.58
CA ARG A 2 36.19 17.29 -16.15
C ARG A 2 35.12 17.97 -15.28
N LYS A 3 34.95 19.30 -15.41
CA LYS A 3 33.93 20.06 -14.67
C LYS A 3 32.49 19.62 -15.00
N ALA A 4 32.23 19.24 -16.26
CA ALA A 4 30.92 18.75 -16.68
C ALA A 4 30.61 17.35 -16.14
N LEU A 5 31.62 16.47 -16.05
CA LEU A 5 31.49 15.15 -15.43
C LEU A 5 31.25 15.22 -13.92
N VAL A 6 31.95 16.12 -13.23
CA VAL A 6 31.74 16.36 -11.79
C VAL A 6 30.35 16.94 -11.53
N ALA A 7 29.91 17.90 -12.35
CA ALA A 7 28.56 18.45 -12.24
C ALA A 7 27.50 17.36 -12.45
N LEU A 8 27.64 16.52 -13.48
CA LEU A 8 26.70 15.42 -13.74
C LEU A 8 26.67 14.40 -12.58
N ALA A 9 27.83 14.02 -12.05
CA ALA A 9 27.92 13.09 -10.92
C ALA A 9 27.24 13.66 -9.66
N LEU A 10 27.46 14.94 -9.34
CA LEU A 10 26.79 15.60 -8.23
C LEU A 10 25.27 15.68 -8.43
N THR A 11 24.79 15.96 -9.65
CA THR A 11 23.36 15.97 -9.96
C THR A 11 22.74 14.58 -9.79
N VAL A 12 23.40 13.52 -10.24
CA VAL A 12 22.91 12.14 -10.09
C VAL A 12 22.84 11.74 -8.62
N VAL A 13 23.86 12.07 -7.82
CA VAL A 13 23.86 11.81 -6.37
C VAL A 13 22.77 12.62 -5.67
N ALA A 14 22.57 13.88 -6.05
CA ALA A 14 21.51 14.72 -5.50
C ALA A 14 20.11 14.16 -5.82
N VAL A 15 19.87 13.70 -7.06
CA VAL A 15 18.58 13.11 -7.46
C VAL A 15 18.33 11.79 -6.72
N LEU A 16 19.30 10.88 -6.69
CA LEU A 16 19.17 9.58 -6.03
C LEU A 16 19.04 9.72 -4.51
N GLY A 17 19.68 10.72 -3.90
CA GLY A 17 19.57 11.02 -2.47
C GLY A 17 18.21 11.55 -2.04
N THR A 18 17.35 11.94 -2.99
CA THR A 18 15.99 12.45 -2.73
C THR A 18 14.89 11.45 -3.05
N ALA A 19 15.22 10.24 -3.52
CA ALA A 19 14.22 9.23 -3.84
C ALA A 19 13.56 8.71 -2.56
N THR A 20 12.30 9.09 -2.32
CA THR A 20 11.49 8.52 -1.24
C THR A 20 10.95 7.14 -1.65
N PRO A 21 10.82 6.18 -0.71
CA PRO A 21 10.14 4.92 -0.98
C PRO A 21 8.74 5.15 -1.54
N ALA A 22 8.37 4.43 -2.61
CA ALA A 22 6.99 4.40 -3.07
C ALA A 22 6.15 3.57 -2.09
N LEU A 23 5.30 4.23 -1.31
CA LEU A 23 4.31 3.58 -0.44
C LEU A 23 3.16 3.08 -1.33
N ALA A 24 3.27 1.82 -1.76
CA ALA A 24 2.28 1.21 -2.65
C ALA A 24 1.10 0.55 -1.91
N HIS A 25 1.29 0.20 -0.64
CA HIS A 25 0.29 -0.50 0.16
C HIS A 25 -0.63 0.49 0.86
N ASN A 26 -1.93 0.17 0.91
CA ASN A 26 -2.90 0.93 1.68
C ASN A 26 -2.56 0.92 3.17
N VAL A 27 -2.57 2.09 3.80
CA VAL A 27 -2.45 2.29 5.24
C VAL A 27 -3.80 2.77 5.78
N LEU A 28 -4.25 2.18 6.89
CA LEU A 28 -5.46 2.64 7.55
C LEU A 28 -5.22 4.03 8.16
N VAL A 29 -6.03 5.02 7.74
CA VAL A 29 -5.94 6.42 8.20
C VAL A 29 -6.90 6.68 9.34
N SER A 30 -8.13 6.18 9.24
CA SER A 30 -9.16 6.38 10.26
C SER A 30 -10.24 5.30 10.23
N SER A 31 -11.00 5.21 11.30
CA SER A 31 -12.14 4.31 11.41
C SER A 31 -13.32 4.99 12.10
N ASP A 32 -14.52 4.51 11.80
CA ASP A 32 -15.73 4.80 12.55
C ASP A 32 -16.42 3.47 12.96
N PRO A 33 -16.52 3.18 14.27
CA PRO A 33 -15.98 3.94 15.39
C PRO A 33 -14.46 4.09 15.36
N ALA A 34 -13.94 5.15 15.97
CA ALA A 34 -12.50 5.38 16.06
C ALA A 34 -11.81 4.27 16.87
N ASN A 35 -10.59 3.90 16.46
CA ASN A 35 -9.82 2.88 17.16
C ASN A 35 -9.59 3.26 18.63
N GLY A 36 -9.90 2.35 19.55
CA GLY A 36 -9.84 2.53 20.99
C GLY A 36 -10.99 3.35 21.60
N SER A 37 -11.95 3.81 20.79
CA SER A 37 -13.06 4.64 21.27
C SER A 37 -14.05 3.85 22.13
N SER A 38 -14.82 4.58 22.94
CA SER A 38 -15.96 4.05 23.68
C SER A 38 -17.24 4.68 23.15
N VAL A 39 -18.24 3.85 22.85
CA VAL A 39 -19.55 4.27 22.30
C VAL A 39 -20.66 3.77 23.21
N ALA A 40 -21.66 4.63 23.44
CA ALA A 40 -22.81 4.28 24.27
C ALA A 40 -23.85 3.43 23.53
N ALA A 41 -23.99 3.65 22.22
CA ALA A 41 -24.89 2.90 21.35
C ALA A 41 -24.08 2.12 20.31
N GLY A 42 -24.54 0.92 19.98
CA GLY A 42 -23.93 0.12 18.92
C GLY A 42 -24.05 0.82 17.56
N PRO A 43 -22.96 1.00 16.82
CA PRO A 43 -23.01 1.58 15.48
C PRO A 43 -23.74 0.66 14.51
N GLN A 44 -24.38 1.23 13.49
CA GLN A 44 -25.06 0.44 12.45
C GLN A 44 -24.10 -0.19 11.43
N LYS A 45 -22.86 0.29 11.36
CA LYS A 45 -21.82 -0.20 10.46
C LYS A 45 -20.44 0.10 11.03
N ILE A 46 -19.43 -0.60 10.52
CA ILE A 46 -18.04 -0.17 10.58
C ILE A 46 -17.68 0.53 9.28
N SER A 47 -16.86 1.57 9.34
CA SER A 47 -16.23 2.18 8.18
C SER A 47 -14.73 2.38 8.43
N LEU A 48 -13.90 1.98 7.47
CA LEU A 48 -12.45 2.07 7.51
C LEU A 48 -11.99 2.91 6.32
N THR A 49 -11.24 3.98 6.60
CA THR A 49 -10.69 4.88 5.58
C THR A 49 -9.21 4.62 5.43
N PHE A 50 -8.78 4.34 4.21
CA PHE A 50 -7.37 4.17 3.85
C PHE A 50 -6.82 5.41 3.17
N ASP A 51 -5.51 5.52 3.08
CA ASP A 51 -4.82 6.61 2.38
C ASP A 51 -4.94 6.50 0.85
N GLN A 52 -5.13 5.29 0.34
CA GLN A 52 -5.26 4.97 -1.09
C GLN A 52 -6.60 4.30 -1.43
N TYR A 53 -6.90 4.21 -2.72
CA TYR A 53 -8.04 3.46 -3.24
C TYR A 53 -8.02 1.99 -2.77
N VAL A 54 -9.19 1.43 -2.48
CA VAL A 54 -9.36 0.01 -2.13
C VAL A 54 -10.01 -0.71 -3.31
N GLN A 55 -9.43 -1.83 -3.74
CA GLN A 55 -9.95 -2.57 -4.88
C GLN A 55 -11.10 -3.49 -4.48
N GLY A 56 -12.18 -3.48 -5.27
CA GLY A 56 -13.24 -4.51 -5.36
C GLY A 56 -13.92 -4.91 -4.05
N ALA A 57 -15.23 -4.66 -3.90
CA ALA A 57 -15.95 -5.04 -2.67
C ALA A 57 -15.90 -6.55 -2.35
N ASP A 58 -16.00 -7.41 -3.37
CA ASP A 58 -16.18 -8.87 -3.21
C ASP A 58 -14.92 -9.62 -2.75
N VAL A 59 -13.74 -8.97 -2.81
CA VAL A 59 -12.45 -9.60 -2.45
C VAL A 59 -11.95 -9.18 -1.05
N ASN A 60 -12.69 -8.28 -0.40
CA ASN A 60 -12.35 -7.73 0.90
C ASN A 60 -13.15 -8.40 2.02
N GLN A 61 -12.66 -8.29 3.25
CA GLN A 61 -13.29 -8.86 4.43
C GLN A 61 -13.22 -7.91 5.61
N ILE A 62 -14.31 -7.84 6.38
CA ILE A 62 -14.39 -7.20 7.68
C ILE A 62 -15.09 -8.19 8.62
N ALA A 63 -14.48 -8.48 9.76
CA ALA A 63 -15.05 -9.29 10.82
C ALA A 63 -15.13 -8.46 12.10
N VAL A 64 -16.21 -8.61 12.86
CA VAL A 64 -16.42 -7.86 14.10
C VAL A 64 -16.78 -8.84 15.21
N THR A 65 -15.82 -9.09 16.09
CA THR A 65 -15.93 -10.07 17.17
C THR A 65 -16.23 -9.35 18.49
N GLY A 66 -17.33 -9.71 19.14
CA GLY A 66 -17.72 -9.12 20.43
C GLY A 66 -17.12 -9.84 21.64
N PRO A 67 -17.41 -9.38 22.88
CA PRO A 67 -16.83 -9.92 24.13
C PRO A 67 -17.01 -11.43 24.34
N GLY A 68 -18.08 -12.02 23.79
CA GLY A 68 -18.37 -13.46 23.86
C GLY A 68 -17.87 -14.28 22.68
N GLY A 69 -17.03 -13.71 21.81
CA GLY A 69 -16.50 -14.39 20.61
C GLY A 69 -17.47 -14.47 19.41
N GLY A 70 -18.70 -13.98 19.56
CA GLY A 70 -19.68 -13.93 18.48
C GLY A 70 -19.32 -12.92 17.39
N GLN A 71 -19.68 -13.21 16.14
CA GLN A 71 -19.53 -12.30 15.00
C GLN A 71 -20.72 -11.34 14.88
N TRP A 72 -20.48 -10.08 14.58
CA TRP A 72 -21.51 -9.02 14.55
C TRP A 72 -21.62 -8.29 13.21
N ALA A 73 -20.66 -8.49 12.31
CA ALA A 73 -20.79 -8.04 10.93
C ALA A 73 -21.88 -8.84 10.20
N GLU A 74 -22.66 -8.16 9.36
CA GLU A 74 -23.71 -8.77 8.55
C GLU A 74 -23.76 -8.15 7.15
N GLY A 75 -24.12 -8.96 6.17
CA GLY A 75 -24.39 -8.49 4.82
C GLY A 75 -23.13 -8.19 4.01
N PRO A 76 -23.31 -7.64 2.80
CA PRO A 76 -22.21 -7.38 1.89
C PRO A 76 -21.37 -6.19 2.34
N ILE A 77 -20.07 -6.28 2.06
CA ILE A 77 -19.15 -5.16 2.18
C ILE A 77 -19.43 -4.16 1.06
N SER A 78 -19.28 -2.88 1.36
CA SER A 78 -19.32 -1.79 0.38
C SER A 78 -17.98 -1.08 0.33
N VAL A 79 -17.50 -0.79 -0.89
CA VAL A 79 -16.29 -0.01 -1.12
C VAL A 79 -16.64 1.22 -1.94
N VAL A 80 -16.28 2.40 -1.43
CA VAL A 80 -16.39 3.67 -2.12
C VAL A 80 -15.04 4.36 -2.05
N ASN A 81 -14.34 4.36 -3.18
CA ASN A 81 -13.01 4.95 -3.30
C ASN A 81 -11.99 4.33 -2.32
N ASN A 82 -11.53 5.08 -1.33
CA ASN A 82 -10.60 4.63 -0.27
C ASN A 82 -11.32 4.18 1.02
N VAL A 83 -12.65 4.08 1.02
CA VAL A 83 -13.44 3.71 2.19
C VAL A 83 -14.09 2.36 1.98
N ILE A 84 -13.91 1.45 2.93
CA ILE A 84 -14.60 0.16 3.02
C ILE A 84 -15.53 0.16 4.23
N SER A 85 -16.71 -0.41 4.10
CA SER A 85 -17.69 -0.49 5.17
C SER A 85 -18.41 -1.83 5.21
N ALA A 86 -18.77 -2.26 6.41
CA ALA A 86 -19.56 -3.46 6.66
C ALA A 86 -20.72 -3.13 7.61
N PRO A 87 -21.97 -3.47 7.26
CA PRO A 87 -23.09 -3.35 8.17
C PRO A 87 -22.88 -4.20 9.43
N LEU A 88 -23.47 -3.75 10.54
CA LEU A 88 -23.48 -4.47 11.79
C LEU A 88 -24.90 -4.85 12.19
N ARG A 89 -25.05 -6.02 12.79
CA ARG A 89 -26.22 -6.33 13.61
C ARG A 89 -26.33 -5.33 14.76
N PRO A 90 -27.54 -5.11 15.32
CA PRO A 90 -27.64 -4.50 16.63
C PRO A 90 -26.68 -5.21 17.59
N LEU A 91 -25.90 -4.47 18.38
CA LEU A 91 -24.94 -5.07 19.29
C LEU A 91 -25.63 -5.59 20.57
N GLY A 92 -24.97 -6.53 21.25
CA GLY A 92 -25.47 -7.17 22.48
C GLY A 92 -24.62 -6.79 23.69
N PRO A 93 -23.70 -7.65 24.18
CA PRO A 93 -22.99 -7.39 25.42
C PRO A 93 -22.16 -6.10 25.41
N ALA A 94 -22.21 -5.34 26.50
CA ALA A 94 -21.22 -4.29 26.74
C ALA A 94 -19.81 -4.90 26.82
N GLY A 95 -18.82 -4.14 26.39
CA GLY A 95 -17.41 -4.55 26.42
C GLY A 95 -16.70 -4.28 25.10
N LYS A 96 -15.51 -4.89 24.98
CA LYS A 96 -14.62 -4.69 23.84
C LYS A 96 -15.10 -5.48 22.62
N TYR A 97 -15.19 -4.78 21.51
CA TYR A 97 -15.39 -5.33 20.18
C TYR A 97 -14.10 -5.19 19.37
N THR A 98 -13.72 -6.27 18.70
CA THR A 98 -12.53 -6.35 17.85
C THR A 98 -12.96 -6.35 16.39
N VAL A 99 -12.44 -5.42 15.60
CA VAL A 99 -12.68 -5.29 14.17
C VAL A 99 -11.41 -5.74 13.44
N GLY A 100 -11.48 -6.92 12.81
CA GLY A 100 -10.44 -7.40 11.91
C GLY A 100 -10.79 -7.08 10.46
N TYR A 101 -9.81 -6.74 9.64
CA TYR A 101 -10.02 -6.50 8.21
C TYR A 101 -8.92 -7.12 7.34
N ARG A 102 -9.31 -7.41 6.10
CA ARG A 102 -8.41 -7.73 4.98
C ARG A 102 -8.89 -6.97 3.76
N VAL A 103 -8.03 -6.12 3.19
CA VAL A 103 -8.35 -5.31 2.01
C VAL A 103 -7.35 -5.57 0.88
N LEU A 104 -7.81 -5.54 -0.36
CA LEU A 104 -6.96 -5.56 -1.54
C LEU A 104 -6.53 -4.12 -1.85
N SER A 105 -5.24 -3.84 -1.68
CA SER A 105 -4.66 -2.53 -1.92
C SER A 105 -4.68 -2.14 -3.40
N ALA A 106 -4.55 -0.85 -3.69
CA ALA A 106 -4.38 -0.33 -5.04
C ALA A 106 -3.23 -0.99 -5.81
N ASP A 107 -2.18 -1.48 -5.13
CA ASP A 107 -1.04 -2.16 -5.75
C ASP A 107 -1.23 -3.68 -5.97
N GLY A 108 -2.40 -4.21 -5.59
CA GLY A 108 -2.76 -5.62 -5.77
C GLY A 108 -2.34 -6.55 -4.62
N HIS A 109 -1.74 -6.04 -3.54
CA HIS A 109 -1.42 -6.86 -2.36
C HIS A 109 -2.53 -6.80 -1.30
N PRO A 110 -2.79 -7.92 -0.59
CA PRO A 110 -3.69 -7.89 0.55
C PRO A 110 -3.02 -7.23 1.77
N VAL A 111 -3.73 -6.31 2.41
CA VAL A 111 -3.38 -5.69 3.67
C VAL A 111 -4.35 -6.17 4.75
N THR A 112 -3.82 -6.62 5.89
CA THR A 112 -4.62 -7.04 7.03
C THR A 112 -4.33 -6.18 8.26
N GLY A 113 -5.32 -6.01 9.11
CA GLY A 113 -5.13 -5.32 10.37
C GLY A 113 -6.30 -5.51 11.32
N GLU A 114 -6.16 -4.93 12.50
CA GLU A 114 -7.15 -5.01 13.58
C GLU A 114 -7.25 -3.65 14.29
N LEU A 115 -8.46 -3.32 14.73
CA LEU A 115 -8.73 -2.22 15.65
C LEU A 115 -9.80 -2.62 16.66
N THR A 116 -9.99 -1.82 17.71
CA THR A 116 -10.98 -2.11 18.74
C THR A 116 -11.88 -0.91 19.02
N PHE A 117 -13.07 -1.17 19.53
CA PHE A 117 -13.91 -0.15 20.20
C PHE A 117 -14.64 -0.81 21.38
N THR A 118 -15.10 0.00 22.33
CA THR A 118 -15.82 -0.48 23.51
C THR A 118 -17.26 -0.01 23.47
N LEU A 119 -18.21 -0.94 23.57
CA LEU A 119 -19.61 -0.62 23.81
C LEU A 119 -19.81 -0.47 25.33
N THR A 120 -20.24 0.69 25.80
CA THR A 120 -20.37 0.96 27.24
C THR A 120 -21.70 0.51 27.82
N THR A 121 -22.73 0.38 26.99
CA THR A 121 -24.09 0.00 27.39
C THR A 121 -24.51 -1.24 26.62
N ALA A 122 -24.94 -2.28 27.33
CA ALA A 122 -25.39 -3.51 26.70
C ALA A 122 -26.64 -3.24 25.85
N GLY A 123 -26.61 -3.69 24.59
CA GLY A 123 -27.76 -3.79 23.73
C GLY A 123 -28.43 -5.17 23.82
N THR A 124 -29.42 -5.39 22.96
CA THR A 124 -30.26 -6.59 22.93
C THR A 124 -30.05 -7.45 21.70
N GLY A 125 -29.05 -7.12 20.88
CA GLY A 125 -28.78 -7.86 19.66
C GLY A 125 -28.16 -9.23 19.91
N THR A 126 -28.21 -10.07 18.87
CA THR A 126 -27.61 -11.41 18.84
C THR A 126 -26.55 -11.50 17.76
N PRO A 127 -25.45 -12.23 18.01
CA PRO A 127 -24.40 -12.43 17.01
C PRO A 127 -24.91 -13.24 15.81
N ALA A 128 -24.24 -13.08 14.67
CA ALA A 128 -24.47 -13.87 13.47
C ALA A 128 -24.20 -15.36 13.73
N THR A 129 -25.01 -16.22 13.12
CA THR A 129 -24.79 -17.67 13.08
C THR A 129 -23.71 -18.02 12.06
N VAL A 130 -23.11 -19.21 12.20
CA VAL A 130 -21.95 -19.65 11.39
C VAL A 130 -22.26 -19.66 9.88
N ASP A 131 -23.52 -19.88 9.49
CA ASP A 131 -23.97 -19.82 8.09
C ASP A 131 -24.12 -18.37 7.57
N ALA A 132 -24.48 -17.42 8.42
CA ALA A 132 -24.59 -16.00 8.06
C ALA A 132 -23.23 -15.28 8.05
N ALA A 133 -22.22 -15.83 8.72
CA ALA A 133 -20.86 -15.29 8.77
C ALA A 133 -20.01 -15.64 7.52
N LYS A 134 -20.48 -16.56 6.67
CA LYS A 134 -19.89 -16.83 5.35
C LYS A 134 -20.47 -15.89 4.30
N SER A 135 -19.86 -14.73 4.11
CA SER A 135 -19.81 -14.16 2.76
C SER A 135 -18.99 -15.13 1.89
N PRO A 136 -19.41 -15.45 0.65
CA PRO A 136 -18.75 -16.46 -0.18
C PRO A 136 -17.39 -15.96 -0.66
N GLY A 137 -16.33 -16.21 0.10
CA GLY A 137 -15.00 -15.77 -0.26
C GLY A 137 -13.96 -16.28 0.71
N GLY A 138 -13.80 -17.59 0.81
CA GLY A 138 -12.92 -18.20 1.80
C GLY A 138 -12.38 -19.56 1.39
N SER A 139 -11.90 -19.69 0.15
CA SER A 139 -10.87 -20.70 -0.12
C SER A 139 -9.56 -20.13 0.42
N SER A 140 -9.01 -20.78 1.45
CA SER A 140 -7.66 -20.53 1.95
C SER A 140 -6.65 -20.90 0.86
N SER A 141 -6.43 -20.01 -0.10
CA SER A 141 -5.26 -20.07 -0.95
C SER A 141 -4.07 -19.64 -0.10
N GLN A 142 -3.36 -20.65 0.39
CA GLN A 142 -2.03 -20.56 0.96
C GLN A 142 -1.20 -19.60 0.10
N ALA A 143 -0.86 -18.44 0.65
CA ALA A 143 -0.01 -17.46 0.00
C ALA A 143 1.39 -18.06 -0.13
N THR A 144 1.66 -18.76 -1.22
CA THR A 144 3.02 -18.88 -1.72
C THR A 144 3.48 -17.46 -2.03
N SER A 145 4.39 -16.94 -1.20
CA SER A 145 5.13 -15.73 -1.53
C SER A 145 5.67 -15.92 -2.95
N PRO A 146 5.31 -15.06 -3.93
CA PRO A 146 6.08 -15.02 -5.14
C PRO A 146 7.45 -14.52 -4.69
N GLY A 147 8.42 -15.44 -4.62
CA GLY A 147 9.82 -15.07 -4.52
C GLY A 147 10.05 -14.02 -5.58
N SER A 148 10.55 -12.85 -5.17
CA SER A 148 10.65 -11.68 -6.01
C SER A 148 11.30 -12.04 -7.35
N THR A 149 10.50 -12.22 -8.41
CA THR A 149 10.98 -12.28 -9.79
C THR A 149 11.34 -10.86 -10.26
N GLY A 150 11.90 -10.06 -9.36
CA GLY A 150 12.51 -8.79 -9.69
C GLY A 150 13.84 -9.07 -10.32
N VAL A 151 14.09 -8.46 -11.47
CA VAL A 151 15.43 -8.40 -12.05
C VAL A 151 16.40 -7.97 -10.94
N PRO A 152 17.41 -8.77 -10.59
CA PRO A 152 18.31 -8.46 -9.49
C PRO A 152 18.91 -7.07 -9.64
N ILE A 153 19.04 -6.34 -8.53
CA ILE A 153 19.52 -4.94 -8.52
C ILE A 153 20.85 -4.78 -9.28
N TRP A 154 21.71 -5.80 -9.29
CA TRP A 154 22.98 -5.78 -10.02
C TRP A 154 22.82 -5.58 -11.54
N VAL A 155 21.72 -6.02 -12.14
CA VAL A 155 21.44 -5.83 -13.57
C VAL A 155 21.20 -4.34 -13.88
N TRP A 156 20.46 -3.65 -13.01
CA TRP A 156 20.23 -2.21 -13.12
C TRP A 156 21.51 -1.41 -12.87
N ILE A 157 22.33 -1.83 -11.89
CA ILE A 157 23.65 -1.24 -11.64
C ILE A 157 24.56 -1.42 -12.87
N ALA A 158 24.61 -2.62 -13.45
CA ALA A 158 25.40 -2.90 -14.65
C ALA A 158 24.95 -2.03 -15.83
N GLY A 159 23.63 -1.91 -16.04
CA GLY A 159 23.07 -1.03 -17.07
C GLY A 159 23.46 0.45 -16.88
N ALA A 160 23.38 0.97 -15.65
CA ALA A 160 23.78 2.34 -15.33
C ALA A 160 25.27 2.59 -15.57
N VAL A 161 26.15 1.64 -15.20
CA VAL A 161 27.60 1.72 -15.45
C VAL A 161 27.92 1.73 -16.94
N VAL A 162 27.25 0.88 -17.73
CA VAL A 162 27.42 0.83 -19.18
C VAL A 162 27.00 2.16 -19.83
N LEU A 163 25.86 2.73 -19.43
CA LEU A 163 25.40 4.03 -19.95
C LEU A 163 26.38 5.15 -19.60
N LEU A 164 26.92 5.17 -18.38
CA LEU A 164 27.95 6.13 -17.97
C LEU A 164 29.24 5.97 -18.79
N ALA A 165 29.69 4.74 -19.03
CA ALA A 165 30.88 4.46 -19.84
C ALA A 165 30.69 4.88 -21.31
N ILE A 166 29.52 4.62 -21.88
CA ILE A 166 29.16 5.08 -23.23
C ILE A 166 29.14 6.62 -23.27
N GLY A 167 28.49 7.28 -22.32
CA GLY A 167 28.48 8.75 -22.24
C GLY A 167 29.89 9.33 -22.14
N LEU A 168 30.75 8.73 -21.33
CA LEU A 168 32.15 9.16 -21.16
C LEU A 168 32.97 8.99 -22.45
N THR A 169 32.83 7.85 -23.13
CA THR A 169 33.52 7.61 -24.41
C THR A 169 33.02 8.54 -25.52
N VAL A 170 31.71 8.84 -25.56
CA VAL A 170 31.13 9.82 -26.49
C VAL A 170 31.67 11.23 -26.27
N ALA A 171 31.78 11.66 -25.01
CA ALA A 171 32.29 12.98 -24.67
C ALA A 171 33.80 13.13 -24.97
N LEU A 172 34.59 12.08 -24.74
CA LEU A 172 36.03 12.10 -25.02
C LEU A 172 36.33 12.09 -26.52
N ARG A 173 35.54 11.38 -27.34
CA ARG A 173 35.73 11.33 -28.81
C ARG A 173 35.24 12.59 -29.52
N SER A 174 34.23 13.29 -28.99
CA SER A 174 33.75 14.55 -29.57
C SER A 174 34.64 15.75 -29.24
N GLY A 175 35.45 15.67 -28.17
CA GLY A 175 36.40 16.72 -27.79
C GLY A 175 37.70 16.78 -28.61
N GLY A 176 37.97 15.80 -29.48
CA GLY A 176 39.22 15.71 -30.25
C GLY A 176 39.17 16.32 -31.66
N ARG A 177 38.02 16.81 -32.14
CA ARG A 177 37.82 17.18 -33.55
C ARG A 177 37.89 18.69 -33.85
N ALA A 178 38.27 19.52 -32.88
CA ALA A 178 38.27 21.00 -33.00
C ALA A 178 39.68 21.61 -33.14
N GLY A 179 40.60 20.97 -33.87
CA GLY A 179 42.01 21.39 -33.90
C GLY A 179 42.77 21.20 -35.21
N GLN A 180 42.11 21.03 -36.36
CA GLN A 180 42.78 20.98 -37.67
C GLN A 180 42.04 21.80 -38.74
N GLU A 181 41.89 23.11 -38.52
CA GLU A 181 41.66 24.09 -39.57
C GLU A 181 42.42 25.37 -39.18
N ASN A 182 43.71 25.45 -39.54
CA ASN A 182 44.49 26.69 -39.71
C ASN A 182 45.99 26.38 -39.82
N THR A 183 46.44 25.69 -40.87
CA THR A 183 47.82 25.86 -41.36
C THR A 183 47.86 25.46 -42.84
N ALA A 184 47.37 26.34 -43.71
CA ALA A 184 47.67 26.30 -45.14
C ALA A 184 47.55 27.70 -45.74
N GLU A 185 48.38 28.64 -45.26
CA GLU A 185 48.65 29.90 -45.97
C GLU A 185 49.91 30.57 -45.41
N LYS A 186 51.08 30.14 -45.92
CA LYS A 186 52.30 30.95 -46.11
C LYS A 186 53.40 30.07 -46.67
N GLN A 187 53.53 30.04 -47.99
CA GLN A 187 54.71 30.50 -48.74
C GLN A 187 54.45 30.32 -50.23
#